data_AF-A0A1D1V2B6-F1
#
_entry.id   AF-A0A1D1V2B6-F1
#
_cell.length_a   1.000
_cell.length_b   1.000
_cell.length_c   1.000
_cell.angle_alpha   90.00
_cell.angle_beta   90.00
_cell.angle_gamma   90.00
#
_symmetry.space_group_name_H-M   'P 1'
#
loop_
_entity.id
_entity.type
_entity.pdbx_description
1 polymer ?
#
loop_
_entity_poly.entity_id
_entity_poly.type
_entity_poly.pdbx_seq_one_letter_code
_entity_poly.pdbx_strand_id
1 'polypeptide(L)'
;MQELIGDYITIEEYYMRQSVKKAISMEQIEENSMTSSMVDDVFFVVRKSVRRALSSTSVDGICAILNHAISVLQEDFATVLHEKLKGNSYVVYTIDLSQAYYSMIGTSAPVDMDLYDKNRKAFLANLNDADVSVDYLRTLAENLERETDATLPEILDLEKEKIRSTLAELSQAAHAFRVVVDSGISQLHAAILKPRIKPLVDAFNSVNHDITEEEYAVYETTDPFVENFVFNIQTLLGLFETSLTKNNFEHLVKYVATEVAEQLEKCVVKQKYSRLGGLQVDKEIRSRLLHYLSSITGWSIRDKFARIIQIVTILNVDSLNEFLDLWNPASGISLSWRITPSEARLILALRTDFRSDEIKRLKL
;
A
#
# COMPACT_ATOMS: atom_id res chain seq x y z
N MET A 1 5.47 48.86 13.37
CA MET A 1 4.59 47.97 12.58
C MET A 1 5.24 46.60 12.38
N GLN A 2 6.51 46.52 11.96
CA GLN A 2 7.25 45.25 11.86
C GLN A 2 7.45 44.53 13.21
N GLU A 3 7.77 45.25 14.30
CA GLU A 3 7.89 44.65 15.64
C GLU A 3 6.56 44.02 16.11
N LEU A 4 5.43 44.70 15.89
CA LEU A 4 4.10 44.18 16.23
C LEU A 4 3.73 42.92 15.42
N ILE A 5 4.17 42.84 14.16
CA ILE A 5 3.98 41.64 13.33
C ILE A 5 4.87 40.50 13.84
N GLY A 6 6.10 40.78 14.26
CA GLY A 6 6.99 39.78 14.88
C GLY A 6 6.42 39.21 16.18
N ASP A 7 5.89 40.08 17.06
CA ASP A 7 5.21 39.65 18.29
C ASP A 7 3.95 38.83 17.98
N TYR A 8 3.17 39.25 16.97
CA TYR A 8 2.00 38.50 16.51
C TYR A 8 2.35 37.10 16.00
N ILE A 9 3.38 36.96 15.15
CA ILE A 9 3.83 35.66 14.62
C ILE A 9 4.19 34.72 15.78
N THR A 10 4.93 35.21 16.78
CA THR A 10 5.37 34.40 17.93
C THR A 10 4.18 33.91 18.76
N ILE A 11 3.19 34.78 19.01
CA ILE A 11 1.99 34.41 19.76
C ILE A 11 1.11 33.44 18.97
N GLU A 12 0.95 33.68 17.67
CA GLU A 12 0.15 32.85 16.78
C GLU A 12 0.76 31.46 16.60
N GLU A 13 2.10 31.35 16.47
CA GLU A 13 2.82 30.07 16.45
C GLU A 13 2.56 29.27 17.74
N TYR A 14 2.75 29.91 18.90
CA TYR A 14 2.53 29.25 20.19
C TYR A 14 1.08 28.79 20.34
N TYR A 15 0.11 29.64 19.97
CA TYR A 15 -1.30 29.30 19.96
C TYR A 15 -1.59 28.09 19.07
N MET A 16 -1.04 28.08 17.85
CA MET A 16 -1.25 27.00 16.88
C MET A 16 -0.71 25.68 17.42
N ARG A 17 0.54 25.65 17.90
CA ARG A 17 1.18 24.43 18.42
C ARG A 17 0.45 23.87 19.65
N GLN A 18 0.04 24.73 20.58
CA GLN A 18 -0.72 24.27 21.77
C GLN A 18 -2.13 23.80 21.41
N SER A 19 -2.80 24.47 20.48
CA SER A 19 -4.14 24.08 20.03
C SER A 19 -4.12 22.74 19.30
N VAL A 20 -3.11 22.49 18.46
CA VAL A 20 -2.89 21.20 17.79
C VAL A 20 -2.61 20.10 18.82
N LYS A 21 -1.74 20.32 19.81
CA LYS A 21 -1.50 19.35 20.90
C LYS A 21 -2.78 19.03 21.68
N LYS A 22 -3.61 20.04 21.94
CA LYS A 22 -4.90 19.84 22.61
C LYS A 22 -5.86 19.03 21.74
N ALA A 23 -5.97 19.33 20.44
CA ALA A 23 -6.80 18.56 19.51
C ALA A 23 -6.37 17.09 19.48
N ILE A 24 -5.06 16.82 19.43
CA ILE A 24 -4.50 15.46 19.50
C ILE A 24 -4.88 14.75 20.81
N SER A 25 -4.89 15.47 21.95
CA SER A 25 -5.26 14.88 23.25
C SER A 25 -6.76 14.63 23.41
N MET A 26 -7.59 15.31 22.62
CA MET A 26 -9.06 15.21 22.66
C MET A 26 -9.59 14.30 21.54
N GLU A 27 -8.73 13.46 20.98
CA GLU A 27 -9.05 12.49 19.92
C GLU A 27 -10.28 11.65 20.29
N GLN A 28 -11.25 11.61 19.38
CA GLN A 28 -12.40 10.73 19.46
C GLN A 28 -12.54 9.95 18.15
N ILE A 29 -12.89 8.67 18.27
CA ILE A 29 -13.17 7.80 17.14
C ILE A 29 -14.63 7.38 17.29
N GLU A 30 -15.49 7.92 16.42
CA GLU A 30 -16.90 7.55 16.38
C GLU A 30 -17.08 6.13 15.84
N GLU A 31 -18.08 5.38 16.34
CA GLU A 31 -18.25 3.96 16.02
C GLU A 31 -18.43 3.64 14.52
N ASN A 32 -18.90 4.62 13.74
CA ASN A 32 -19.14 4.49 12.29
C ASN A 32 -18.18 5.32 11.43
N SER A 33 -17.20 6.01 12.05
CA SER A 33 -16.26 6.83 11.31
C SER A 33 -15.01 6.03 10.93
N MET A 34 -14.55 6.25 9.70
CA MET A 34 -13.26 5.72 9.21
C MET A 34 -12.07 6.57 9.70
N THR A 35 -12.32 7.78 10.19
CA THR A 35 -11.30 8.75 10.64
C THR A 35 -11.57 9.20 12.07
N SER A 36 -10.54 9.71 12.74
CA SER A 36 -10.71 10.42 14.01
C SER A 36 -11.10 11.88 13.80
N SER A 37 -11.84 12.43 14.78
CA SER A 37 -12.07 13.88 14.91
C SER A 37 -10.78 14.71 14.96
N MET A 38 -9.66 14.08 15.35
CA MET A 38 -8.36 14.74 15.46
C MET A 38 -7.92 15.39 14.15
N VAL A 39 -8.15 14.76 13.00
CA VAL A 39 -7.73 15.33 11.70
C VAL A 39 -8.50 16.61 11.40
N ASP A 40 -9.82 16.56 11.53
CA ASP A 40 -10.67 17.74 11.28
C ASP A 40 -10.32 18.89 12.22
N ASP A 41 -10.10 18.60 13.51
CA ASP A 41 -9.75 19.60 14.52
C ASP A 41 -8.39 20.26 14.25
N VAL A 42 -7.36 19.46 13.91
CA VAL A 42 -6.02 19.96 13.59
C VAL A 42 -6.05 20.86 12.34
N PHE A 43 -6.68 20.39 11.26
CA PHE A 43 -6.79 21.18 10.03
C PHE A 43 -7.67 22.43 10.20
N PHE A 44 -8.71 22.37 11.05
CA PHE A 44 -9.51 23.54 11.40
C PHE A 44 -8.68 24.61 12.13
N VAL A 45 -7.89 24.21 13.13
CA VAL A 45 -7.00 25.11 13.88
C VAL A 45 -5.97 25.77 12.96
N VAL A 46 -5.33 24.98 12.09
CA VAL A 46 -4.33 25.49 11.14
C VAL A 46 -4.97 26.46 10.17
N ARG A 47 -6.08 26.09 9.52
CA ARG A 47 -6.81 26.95 8.59
C ARG A 47 -7.22 28.27 9.25
N LYS A 48 -7.73 28.22 10.47
CA LYS A 48 -8.16 29.42 11.21
C LYS A 48 -6.97 30.34 11.50
N SER A 49 -5.83 29.78 11.86
CA SER A 49 -4.62 30.54 12.16
C SER A 49 -4.05 31.22 10.92
N VAL A 50 -3.97 30.50 9.79
CA VAL A 50 -3.54 31.07 8.51
C VAL A 50 -4.51 32.15 8.00
N ARG A 51 -5.83 31.96 8.16
CA ARG A 51 -6.82 32.99 7.81
C ARG A 51 -6.67 34.28 8.61
N ARG A 52 -6.29 34.19 9.89
CA ARG A 52 -5.96 35.38 10.70
C ARG A 52 -4.71 36.07 10.16
N ALA A 53 -3.69 35.30 9.77
CA ALA A 53 -2.51 35.84 9.10
C ALA A 53 -2.85 36.58 7.81
N LEU A 54 -3.72 36.00 6.97
CA LEU A 54 -4.19 36.64 5.72
C LEU A 54 -4.89 37.98 6.00
N SER A 55 -5.62 38.08 7.11
CA SER A 55 -6.29 39.32 7.52
C SER A 55 -5.32 40.44 7.93
N SER A 56 -4.06 40.11 8.21
CA SER A 56 -3.01 41.10 8.54
C SER A 56 -2.44 41.81 7.31
N THR A 57 -2.74 41.32 6.10
CA THR A 57 -2.25 41.78 4.79
C THR A 57 -0.73 41.92 4.65
N SER A 58 0.04 41.40 5.62
CA SER A 58 1.50 41.36 5.57
C SER A 58 1.97 40.06 4.91
N VAL A 59 2.59 40.17 3.74
CA VAL A 59 3.10 39.04 2.96
C VAL A 59 4.11 38.23 3.78
N ASP A 60 5.06 38.90 4.43
CA ASP A 60 6.07 38.24 5.26
C ASP A 60 5.46 37.53 6.48
N GLY A 61 4.42 38.13 7.10
CA GLY A 61 3.70 37.52 8.22
C GLY A 61 2.87 36.30 7.80
N ILE A 62 2.24 36.36 6.63
CA ILE A 62 1.51 35.23 6.04
C ILE A 62 2.46 34.07 5.76
N CYS A 63 3.59 34.33 5.08
CA CYS A 63 4.57 33.30 4.78
C CYS A 63 5.19 32.70 6.06
N ALA A 64 5.48 33.52 7.07
CA ALA A 64 5.98 33.03 8.36
C ALA A 64 4.97 32.08 9.02
N ILE A 65 3.69 32.46 9.11
CA ILE A 65 2.66 31.63 9.74
C ILE A 65 2.39 30.36 8.92
N LEU A 66 2.45 30.42 7.58
CA LEU A 66 2.38 29.24 6.72
C LEU A 66 3.55 28.28 6.98
N ASN A 67 4.77 28.78 7.10
CA ASN A 67 5.94 27.96 7.42
C ASN A 67 5.82 27.30 8.80
N HIS A 68 5.32 28.03 9.79
CA HIS A 68 5.01 27.45 11.10
C HIS A 68 3.91 26.39 11.02
N ALA A 69 2.87 26.60 10.20
CA ALA A 69 1.84 25.60 9.97
C ALA A 69 2.41 24.33 9.31
N ILE A 70 3.32 24.48 8.34
CA ILE A 70 4.03 23.36 7.71
C ILE A 70 4.84 22.57 8.74
N SER A 71 5.66 23.25 9.56
CA SER A 71 6.44 22.61 10.63
C SER A 71 5.53 21.88 11.64
N VAL A 72 4.44 22.50 12.10
CA VAL A 72 3.50 21.85 13.02
C VAL A 72 2.83 20.61 12.37
N LEU A 73 2.48 20.67 11.09
CA LEU A 73 1.88 19.51 10.42
C LEU A 73 2.90 18.38 10.15
N GLN A 74 4.12 18.70 9.72
CA GLN A 74 5.15 17.71 9.41
C GLN A 74 5.85 17.15 10.64
N GLU A 75 6.25 18.00 11.58
CA GLU A 75 7.13 17.62 12.69
C GLU A 75 6.33 17.24 13.93
N ASP A 76 5.21 17.93 14.23
CA ASP A 76 4.40 17.60 15.39
C ASP A 76 3.31 16.57 15.02
N PHE A 77 2.47 16.86 14.02
CA PHE A 77 1.30 16.02 13.73
C PHE A 77 1.66 14.69 13.03
N ALA A 78 2.43 14.73 11.93
CA ALA A 78 2.81 13.50 11.23
C ALA A 78 3.69 12.59 12.10
N THR A 79 4.57 13.15 12.94
CA THR A 79 5.35 12.38 13.92
C THR A 79 4.44 11.70 14.95
N VAL A 80 3.44 12.40 15.49
CA VAL A 80 2.47 11.79 16.41
C VAL A 80 1.71 10.64 15.73
N LEU A 81 1.25 10.82 14.49
CA LEU A 81 0.60 9.72 13.74
C LEU A 81 1.55 8.54 13.54
N HIS A 82 2.82 8.81 13.20
CA HIS A 82 3.84 7.77 13.06
C HIS A 82 4.13 7.05 14.37
N GLU A 83 4.22 7.78 15.48
CA GLU A 83 4.40 7.23 16.82
C GLU A 83 3.19 6.43 17.26
N LYS A 84 1.97 6.87 16.96
CA LYS A 84 0.75 6.09 17.22
C LYS A 84 0.74 4.80 16.41
N LEU A 85 1.13 4.82 15.14
CA LEU A 85 1.21 3.62 14.30
C LEU A 85 2.33 2.67 14.75
N LYS A 86 3.46 3.20 15.25
CA LYS A 86 4.57 2.41 15.82
C LYS A 86 4.27 1.89 17.23
N GLY A 87 3.65 2.70 18.09
CA GLY A 87 3.30 2.36 19.47
C GLY A 87 2.14 1.36 19.50
N ASN A 88 1.17 1.54 18.61
CA ASN A 88 0.15 0.54 18.29
C ASN A 88 0.65 -0.43 17.23
N SER A 89 1.94 -0.81 17.25
CA SER A 89 2.45 -1.75 16.27
C SER A 89 1.57 -3.00 16.31
N TYR A 90 0.93 -3.29 15.18
CA TYR A 90 0.09 -4.46 15.00
C TYR A 90 0.88 -5.78 15.30
N VAL A 91 2.20 -5.68 15.46
CA VAL A 91 3.14 -6.72 15.91
C VAL A 91 2.85 -7.23 17.32
N VAL A 92 2.29 -6.42 18.25
CA VAL A 92 1.78 -6.91 19.55
C VAL A 92 0.54 -7.81 19.36
N TYR A 93 -0.17 -7.70 18.23
CA TYR A 93 -1.43 -8.40 17.95
C TYR A 93 -1.26 -9.76 17.27
N THR A 94 -0.09 -10.04 16.68
CA THR A 94 0.24 -11.40 16.22
C THR A 94 0.48 -12.36 17.38
N ILE A 95 1.05 -11.82 18.47
CA ILE A 95 1.13 -12.51 19.75
C ILE A 95 -0.30 -12.78 20.23
N ASP A 96 -1.21 -11.81 20.11
CA ASP A 96 -2.56 -11.89 20.67
C ASP A 96 -3.59 -12.73 19.88
N LEU A 97 -3.47 -12.91 18.56
CA LEU A 97 -4.36 -13.81 17.81
C LEU A 97 -4.00 -15.30 18.04
N SER A 98 -2.70 -15.59 18.17
CA SER A 98 -2.24 -16.91 18.63
C SER A 98 -2.69 -17.15 20.07
N GLN A 99 -2.57 -16.16 20.96
CA GLN A 99 -3.07 -16.22 22.34
C GLN A 99 -4.59 -16.30 22.42
N ALA A 100 -5.35 -15.68 21.51
CA ALA A 100 -6.80 -15.78 21.45
C ALA A 100 -7.23 -17.19 21.01
N TYR A 101 -6.54 -17.79 20.03
CA TYR A 101 -6.71 -19.20 19.67
C TYR A 101 -6.34 -20.12 20.83
N TYR A 102 -5.18 -19.91 21.46
CA TYR A 102 -4.70 -20.66 22.63
C TYR A 102 -5.62 -20.47 23.86
N SER A 103 -6.21 -19.30 24.06
CA SER A 103 -7.20 -19.00 25.09
C SER A 103 -8.54 -19.69 24.81
N MET A 104 -8.92 -19.81 23.54
CA MET A 104 -10.13 -20.54 23.11
C MET A 104 -10.01 -22.06 23.36
N ILE A 105 -8.79 -22.60 23.28
CA ILE A 105 -8.47 -23.99 23.64
C ILE A 105 -7.94 -24.14 25.08
N GLY A 106 -8.01 -23.10 25.92
CA GLY A 106 -7.73 -23.14 27.36
C GLY A 106 -6.25 -23.23 27.76
N THR A 107 -5.34 -22.89 26.86
CA THR A 107 -3.88 -23.05 27.01
C THR A 107 -3.13 -21.75 27.32
N SER A 108 -3.80 -20.61 27.33
CA SER A 108 -3.21 -19.30 27.68
C SER A 108 -4.19 -18.35 28.39
N ALA A 109 -3.67 -17.21 28.87
CA ALA A 109 -4.44 -16.21 29.61
C ALA A 109 -5.56 -15.59 28.73
N PRO A 110 -6.72 -15.23 29.32
CA PRO A 110 -7.83 -14.63 28.60
C PRO A 110 -7.42 -13.27 28.02
N VAL A 111 -7.59 -13.13 26.71
CA VAL A 111 -7.36 -11.88 25.96
C VAL A 111 -8.61 -11.01 26.06
N ASP A 112 -8.45 -9.72 26.38
CA ASP A 112 -9.54 -8.75 26.36
C ASP A 112 -9.90 -8.41 24.90
N MET A 113 -10.91 -9.11 24.38
CA MET A 113 -11.40 -8.95 23.01
C MET A 113 -11.96 -7.55 22.72
N ASP A 114 -12.43 -6.81 23.73
CA ASP A 114 -12.94 -5.45 23.56
C ASP A 114 -11.79 -4.45 23.36
N LEU A 115 -10.71 -4.62 24.13
CA LEU A 115 -9.48 -3.85 23.95
C LEU A 115 -8.84 -4.12 22.57
N TYR A 116 -8.88 -5.38 22.11
CA TYR A 116 -8.41 -5.77 20.79
C TYR A 116 -9.16 -5.04 19.66
N ASP A 117 -10.50 -5.04 19.67
CA ASP A 117 -11.29 -4.40 18.61
C ASP A 117 -11.15 -2.87 18.65
N LYS A 118 -11.08 -2.28 19.85
CA LYS A 118 -10.81 -0.84 20.03
C LYS A 118 -9.47 -0.43 19.43
N ASN A 119 -8.40 -1.17 19.72
CA ASN A 119 -7.10 -0.79 19.20
C ASN A 119 -6.95 -1.07 17.70
N ARG A 120 -7.59 -2.13 17.18
CA ARG A 120 -7.68 -2.38 15.74
C ARG A 120 -8.33 -1.21 15.02
N LYS A 121 -9.49 -0.76 15.53
CA LYS A 121 -10.21 0.41 14.99
C LYS A 121 -9.35 1.66 15.09
N ALA A 122 -8.66 1.87 16.21
CA ALA A 122 -7.75 3.00 16.39
C ALA A 122 -6.58 2.99 15.38
N PHE A 123 -5.97 1.84 15.12
CA PHE A 123 -4.89 1.74 14.13
C PHE A 123 -5.38 2.07 12.71
N LEU A 124 -6.52 1.50 12.31
CA LEU A 124 -7.11 1.75 10.99
C LEU A 124 -7.57 3.21 10.84
N ALA A 125 -8.15 3.79 11.89
CA ALA A 125 -8.50 5.21 11.94
C ALA A 125 -7.26 6.10 11.78
N ASN A 126 -6.19 5.86 12.53
CA ASN A 126 -4.95 6.64 12.39
C ASN A 126 -4.31 6.51 11.00
N LEU A 127 -4.45 5.37 10.34
CA LEU A 127 -3.97 5.17 8.97
C LEU A 127 -4.81 5.95 7.95
N ASN A 128 -6.13 5.93 8.12
CA ASN A 128 -7.05 6.73 7.32
C ASN A 128 -6.85 8.22 7.57
N ASP A 129 -6.56 8.62 8.80
CA ASP A 129 -6.27 9.99 9.19
C ASP A 129 -5.05 10.53 8.46
N ALA A 130 -3.99 9.73 8.34
CA ALA A 130 -2.80 10.09 7.58
C ALA A 130 -3.10 10.24 6.07
N ASP A 131 -3.94 9.38 5.49
CA ASP A 131 -4.36 9.48 4.09
C ASP A 131 -5.26 10.70 3.83
N VAL A 132 -6.27 10.92 4.66
CA VAL A 132 -7.15 12.09 4.57
C VAL A 132 -6.36 13.38 4.78
N SER A 133 -5.33 13.38 5.64
CA SER A 133 -4.43 14.53 5.82
C SER A 133 -3.70 14.93 4.53
N VAL A 134 -3.39 13.98 3.64
CA VAL A 134 -2.78 14.27 2.32
C VAL A 134 -3.75 15.06 1.44
N ASP A 135 -5.02 14.64 1.41
CA ASP A 135 -6.05 15.33 0.64
C ASP A 135 -6.42 16.69 1.26
N TYR A 136 -6.51 16.75 2.59
CA TYR A 136 -6.78 17.99 3.31
C TYR A 136 -5.69 19.04 3.12
N LEU A 137 -4.41 18.65 3.10
CA LEU A 137 -3.30 19.56 2.78
C LEU A 137 -3.46 20.18 1.40
N ARG A 138 -3.79 19.35 0.40
CA ARG A 138 -4.01 19.82 -0.98
C ARG A 138 -5.20 20.76 -1.06
N THR A 139 -6.34 20.37 -0.49
CA THR A 139 -7.55 21.21 -0.49
C THR A 139 -7.36 22.50 0.34
N LEU A 140 -6.58 22.46 1.43
CA LEU A 140 -6.22 23.64 2.20
C LEU A 140 -5.38 24.60 1.38
N ALA A 141 -4.34 24.11 0.69
CA ALA A 141 -3.49 24.94 -0.17
C ALA A 141 -4.31 25.62 -1.28
N GLU A 142 -5.17 24.88 -1.99
CA GLU A 142 -6.04 25.42 -3.05
C GLU A 142 -7.06 26.44 -2.53
N ASN A 143 -7.63 26.21 -1.34
CA ASN A 143 -8.56 27.15 -0.71
C ASN A 143 -7.86 28.43 -0.27
N LEU A 144 -6.66 28.31 0.31
CA LEU A 144 -5.85 29.45 0.74
C LEU A 144 -5.35 30.27 -0.46
N GLU A 145 -5.01 29.63 -1.58
CA GLU A 145 -4.65 30.32 -2.81
C GLU A 145 -5.83 31.18 -3.31
N ARG A 146 -7.04 30.61 -3.39
CA ARG A 146 -8.25 31.34 -3.77
C ARG A 146 -8.57 32.48 -2.79
N GLU A 147 -8.39 32.27 -1.50
CA GLU A 147 -8.60 33.31 -0.47
C GLU A 147 -7.56 34.42 -0.57
N THR A 148 -6.31 34.09 -0.88
CA THR A 148 -5.23 35.07 -1.12
C THR A 148 -5.55 35.95 -2.32
N ASP A 149 -5.95 35.37 -3.44
CA ASP A 149 -6.34 36.13 -4.64
C ASP A 149 -7.54 37.06 -4.37
N ALA A 150 -8.49 36.64 -3.51
CA ALA A 150 -9.66 37.43 -3.16
C ALA A 150 -9.37 38.58 -2.17
N THR A 151 -8.50 38.35 -1.19
CA THR A 151 -8.17 39.36 -0.16
C THR A 151 -7.10 40.35 -0.63
N LEU A 152 -6.24 39.95 -1.57
CA LEU A 152 -5.08 40.73 -2.01
C LEU A 152 -5.08 40.98 -3.54
N PRO A 153 -6.14 41.58 -4.12
CA PRO A 153 -6.23 41.78 -5.56
C PRO A 153 -5.13 42.71 -6.12
N GLU A 154 -4.72 43.73 -5.37
CA GLU A 154 -3.78 44.79 -5.80
C GLU A 154 -2.31 44.57 -5.37
N ILE A 155 -1.96 43.42 -4.79
CA ILE A 155 -0.57 43.13 -4.38
C ILE A 155 0.33 42.91 -5.62
N LEU A 156 1.61 43.30 -5.46
CA LEU A 156 2.68 43.10 -6.44
C LEU A 156 2.80 41.61 -6.84
N ASP A 157 2.95 41.31 -8.13
CA ASP A 157 3.01 39.93 -8.61
C ASP A 157 4.12 39.10 -7.92
N LEU A 158 5.26 39.73 -7.62
CA LEU A 158 6.36 39.11 -6.89
C LEU A 158 5.98 38.64 -5.47
N GLU A 159 5.13 39.40 -4.79
CA GLU A 159 4.67 39.06 -3.43
C GLU A 159 3.61 37.96 -3.45
N LYS A 160 2.75 37.94 -4.47
CA LYS A 160 1.83 36.82 -4.73
C LYS A 160 2.59 35.53 -5.03
N GLU A 161 3.65 35.60 -5.82
CA GLU A 161 4.52 34.44 -6.10
C GLU A 161 5.17 33.86 -4.84
N LYS A 162 5.59 34.69 -3.88
CA LYS A 162 6.13 34.21 -2.59
C LYS A 162 5.10 33.40 -1.80
N ILE A 163 3.85 33.87 -1.74
CA ILE A 163 2.78 33.14 -1.05
C ILE A 163 2.48 31.83 -1.79
N ARG A 164 2.41 31.85 -3.12
CA ARG A 164 2.21 30.64 -3.93
C ARG A 164 3.33 29.62 -3.75
N SER A 165 4.58 30.05 -3.66
CA SER A 165 5.71 29.18 -3.34
C SER A 165 5.54 28.50 -1.97
N THR A 166 5.13 29.27 -0.96
CA THR A 166 4.91 28.74 0.40
C THR A 166 3.70 27.78 0.45
N LEU A 167 2.64 28.04 -0.32
CA LEU A 167 1.51 27.13 -0.47
C LEU A 167 1.87 25.85 -1.24
N ALA A 168 2.81 25.93 -2.18
CA ALA A 168 3.37 24.76 -2.84
C ALA A 168 4.20 23.91 -1.86
N GLU A 169 4.95 24.53 -0.94
CA GLU A 169 5.65 23.83 0.15
C GLU A 169 4.65 23.14 1.10
N LEU A 170 3.51 23.78 1.41
CA LEU A 170 2.42 23.14 2.15
C LEU A 170 1.87 21.90 1.44
N SER A 171 1.77 21.93 0.10
CA SER A 171 1.39 20.74 -0.67
C SER A 171 2.48 19.65 -0.65
N GLN A 172 3.76 20.05 -0.63
CA GLN A 172 4.88 19.10 -0.48
C GLN A 172 4.90 18.47 0.92
N ALA A 173 4.37 19.15 1.94
CA ALA A 173 4.24 18.60 3.28
C ALA A 173 3.42 17.30 3.32
N ALA A 174 2.55 17.07 2.33
CA ALA A 174 1.81 15.83 2.18
C ALA A 174 2.71 14.60 2.00
N HIS A 175 3.96 14.78 1.56
CA HIS A 175 4.92 13.67 1.49
C HIS A 175 5.20 13.04 2.86
N ALA A 176 5.27 13.85 3.93
CA ALA A 176 5.50 13.32 5.28
C ALA A 176 4.37 12.35 5.68
N PHE A 177 3.11 12.71 5.43
CA PHE A 177 1.95 11.86 5.68
C PHE A 177 1.94 10.61 4.79
N ARG A 178 2.34 10.72 3.52
CA ARG A 178 2.48 9.53 2.64
C ARG A 178 3.50 8.52 3.18
N VAL A 179 4.63 8.99 3.71
CA VAL A 179 5.63 8.11 4.35
C VAL A 179 5.03 7.42 5.59
N VAL A 180 4.19 8.11 6.36
CA VAL A 180 3.47 7.52 7.50
C VAL A 180 2.49 6.44 7.04
N VAL A 181 1.71 6.70 5.98
CA VAL A 181 0.80 5.72 5.36
C VAL A 181 1.58 4.49 4.86
N ASP A 182 2.68 4.70 4.12
CA ASP A 182 3.53 3.62 3.62
C ASP A 182 4.08 2.75 4.75
N SER A 183 4.57 3.39 5.81
CA SER A 183 5.06 2.72 7.02
C SER A 183 3.95 1.92 7.71
N GLY A 184 2.76 2.49 7.87
CA GLY A 184 1.61 1.84 8.51
C GLY A 184 1.11 0.62 7.72
N ILE A 185 0.96 0.75 6.39
CA ILE A 185 0.56 -0.35 5.51
C ILE A 185 1.63 -1.45 5.48
N SER A 186 2.92 -1.08 5.42
CA SER A 186 4.02 -2.04 5.46
C SER A 186 4.03 -2.85 6.77
N GLN A 187 3.75 -2.20 7.90
CA GLN A 187 3.60 -2.88 9.19
C GLN A 187 2.39 -3.82 9.22
N LEU A 188 1.22 -3.37 8.74
CA LEU A 188 0.02 -4.21 8.62
C LEU A 188 0.28 -5.44 7.75
N HIS A 189 0.97 -5.22 6.63
CA HIS A 189 1.38 -6.27 5.72
C HIS A 189 2.33 -7.28 6.37
N ALA A 190 3.40 -6.82 7.03
CA ALA A 190 4.37 -7.69 7.67
C ALA A 190 3.77 -8.48 8.85
N ALA A 191 2.87 -7.88 9.61
CA ALA A 191 2.27 -8.50 10.79
C ALA A 191 1.14 -9.48 10.45
N ILE A 192 0.23 -9.15 9.54
CA ILE A 192 -0.98 -9.96 9.30
C ILE A 192 -0.95 -10.64 7.93
N LEU A 193 -0.75 -9.84 6.89
CA LEU A 193 -0.95 -10.32 5.52
C LEU A 193 0.08 -11.39 5.18
N LYS A 194 1.36 -11.13 5.45
CA LYS A 194 2.45 -12.03 5.12
C LYS A 194 2.37 -13.40 5.83
N PRO A 195 2.12 -13.49 7.16
CA PRO A 195 1.94 -14.78 7.83
C PRO A 195 0.69 -15.55 7.40
N ARG A 196 -0.34 -14.89 6.88
CA ARG A 196 -1.56 -15.55 6.36
C ARG A 196 -1.43 -15.96 4.90
N ILE A 197 -0.82 -15.12 4.06
CA ILE A 197 -0.60 -15.40 2.64
C ILE A 197 0.39 -16.55 2.47
N LYS A 198 1.45 -16.61 3.28
CA LYS A 198 2.51 -17.61 3.11
C LYS A 198 2.00 -19.06 3.18
N PRO A 199 1.25 -19.52 4.20
CA PRO A 199 0.67 -20.86 4.23
C PRO A 199 -0.30 -21.13 3.07
N LEU A 200 -1.07 -20.11 2.66
CA LEU A 200 -1.98 -20.22 1.52
C LEU A 200 -1.22 -20.46 0.22
N VAL A 201 -0.09 -19.77 0.01
CA VAL A 201 0.77 -20.01 -1.15
C VAL A 201 1.56 -21.31 -1.02
N ASP A 202 2.00 -21.68 0.19
CA ASP A 202 2.72 -22.92 0.43
C ASP A 202 1.87 -24.16 0.10
N ALA A 203 0.54 -24.06 0.18
CA ALA A 203 -0.38 -25.10 -0.28
C ALA A 203 -0.23 -25.43 -1.78
N PHE A 204 0.30 -24.50 -2.58
CA PHE A 204 0.67 -24.75 -3.98
C PHE A 204 1.70 -25.87 -4.10
N ASN A 205 2.63 -25.98 -3.14
CA ASN A 205 3.65 -27.02 -3.17
C ASN A 205 3.10 -28.43 -2.91
N SER A 206 1.91 -28.53 -2.33
CA SER A 206 1.23 -29.80 -2.06
C SER A 206 0.46 -30.31 -3.28
N VAL A 207 0.27 -29.47 -4.30
CA VAL A 207 -0.41 -29.83 -5.54
C VAL A 207 0.60 -30.44 -6.50
N ASN A 208 0.26 -31.61 -7.06
CA ASN A 208 1.08 -32.22 -8.08
C ASN A 208 0.89 -31.47 -9.41
N HIS A 209 2.00 -31.04 -10.01
CA HIS A 209 2.01 -30.34 -11.30
C HIS A 209 2.64 -31.19 -12.42
N ASP A 210 3.05 -32.41 -12.13
CA ASP A 210 3.39 -33.44 -13.11
C ASP A 210 2.17 -34.33 -13.32
N ILE A 211 1.21 -33.80 -14.08
CA ILE A 211 -0.13 -34.38 -14.24
C ILE A 211 -0.35 -35.02 -15.60
N THR A 212 -1.16 -36.08 -15.58
CA THR A 212 -1.70 -36.79 -16.76
C THR A 212 -2.99 -36.14 -17.27
N GLU A 213 -3.48 -36.54 -18.45
CA GLU A 213 -4.75 -36.03 -19.01
C GLU A 213 -5.97 -36.31 -18.11
N GLU A 214 -5.97 -37.46 -17.41
CA GLU A 214 -7.05 -37.84 -16.49
C GLU A 214 -7.09 -36.93 -15.27
N GLU A 215 -5.92 -36.63 -14.68
CA GLU A 215 -5.78 -35.71 -13.56
C GLU A 215 -6.07 -34.26 -13.96
N TYR A 216 -5.68 -33.86 -15.18
CA TYR A 216 -6.02 -32.55 -15.73
C TYR A 216 -7.54 -32.36 -15.88
N ALA A 217 -8.27 -33.37 -16.36
CA ALA A 217 -9.73 -33.32 -16.46
C ALA A 217 -10.40 -33.18 -15.07
N VAL A 218 -9.84 -33.82 -14.04
CA VAL A 218 -10.30 -33.64 -12.65
C VAL A 218 -10.05 -32.20 -12.19
N TYR A 219 -8.87 -31.65 -12.45
CA TYR A 219 -8.52 -30.27 -12.06
C TYR A 219 -9.35 -29.19 -12.78
N GLU A 220 -9.87 -29.49 -13.98
CA GLU A 220 -10.82 -28.58 -14.64
C GLU A 220 -12.19 -28.53 -13.96
N THR A 221 -12.60 -29.61 -13.28
CA THR A 221 -13.89 -29.69 -12.58
C THR A 221 -13.80 -29.30 -11.11
N THR A 222 -12.70 -29.64 -10.46
CA THR A 222 -12.44 -29.36 -9.05
C THR A 222 -11.06 -28.72 -8.95
N ASP A 223 -11.05 -27.41 -8.81
CA ASP A 223 -9.80 -26.66 -8.74
C ASP A 223 -9.07 -26.97 -7.42
N PRO A 224 -7.80 -27.45 -7.48
CA PRO A 224 -7.10 -27.92 -6.30
C PRO A 224 -6.54 -26.79 -5.42
N PHE A 225 -6.48 -25.56 -5.92
CA PHE A 225 -5.69 -24.50 -5.29
C PHE A 225 -6.25 -23.09 -5.44
N VAL A 226 -6.35 -22.57 -6.66
CA VAL A 226 -6.57 -21.14 -6.92
C VAL A 226 -7.96 -20.68 -6.49
N GLU A 227 -9.00 -21.52 -6.54
CA GLU A 227 -10.33 -21.12 -6.05
C GLU A 227 -10.34 -20.89 -4.55
N ASN A 228 -9.79 -21.83 -3.78
CA ASN A 228 -9.64 -21.69 -2.34
C ASN A 228 -8.67 -20.53 -2.00
N PHE A 229 -7.58 -20.38 -2.76
CA PHE A 229 -6.64 -19.28 -2.58
C PHE A 229 -7.32 -17.92 -2.77
N VAL A 230 -8.02 -17.72 -3.89
CA VAL A 230 -8.74 -16.49 -4.21
C VAL A 230 -9.81 -16.21 -3.17
N PHE A 231 -10.58 -17.21 -2.73
CA PHE A 231 -11.59 -17.04 -1.68
C PHE A 231 -11.00 -16.57 -0.35
N ASN A 232 -9.85 -17.11 0.05
CA ASN A 232 -9.17 -16.70 1.29
C ASN A 232 -8.61 -15.27 1.18
N ILE A 233 -8.08 -14.88 0.02
CA ILE A 233 -7.63 -13.50 -0.24
C ILE A 233 -8.83 -12.54 -0.27
N GLN A 234 -9.95 -12.92 -0.88
CA GLN A 234 -11.21 -12.16 -0.86
C GLN A 234 -11.67 -11.90 0.57
N THR A 235 -11.73 -12.95 1.38
CA THR A 235 -12.13 -12.85 2.78
C THR A 235 -11.19 -11.95 3.56
N LEU A 236 -9.87 -12.06 3.34
CA LEU A 236 -8.87 -11.24 4.01
C LEU A 236 -8.99 -9.76 3.64
N LEU A 237 -9.15 -9.44 2.34
CA LEU A 237 -9.32 -8.07 1.86
C LEU A 237 -10.66 -7.47 2.29
N GLY A 238 -11.74 -8.25 2.29
CA GLY A 238 -13.07 -7.82 2.71
C GLY A 238 -13.14 -7.35 4.16
N LEU A 239 -12.25 -7.82 5.04
CA LEU A 239 -12.14 -7.33 6.42
C LEU A 239 -11.67 -5.87 6.51
N PHE A 240 -10.96 -5.38 5.49
CA PHE A 240 -10.40 -4.03 5.45
C PHE A 240 -11.18 -3.09 4.53
N GLU A 241 -11.96 -3.63 3.59
CA GLU A 241 -12.71 -2.86 2.59
C GLU A 241 -13.68 -1.84 3.22
N THR A 242 -14.34 -2.21 4.32
CA THR A 242 -15.29 -1.33 5.03
C THR A 242 -14.65 -0.44 6.09
N SER A 243 -13.36 -0.64 6.39
CA SER A 243 -12.65 0.04 7.48
C SER A 243 -11.54 0.98 7.00
N LEU A 244 -11.13 0.90 5.72
CA LEU A 244 -10.10 1.74 5.13
C LEU A 244 -10.70 2.72 4.12
N THR A 245 -10.02 3.85 3.92
CA THR A 245 -10.29 4.72 2.77
C THR A 245 -10.00 3.98 1.47
N LYS A 246 -10.65 4.41 0.37
CA LYS A 246 -10.43 3.81 -0.96
C LYS A 246 -8.96 3.82 -1.37
N ASN A 247 -8.24 4.92 -1.13
CA ASN A 247 -6.81 5.04 -1.47
C ASN A 247 -5.96 4.08 -0.64
N ASN A 248 -6.19 4.00 0.67
CA ASN A 248 -5.48 3.07 1.54
C ASN A 248 -5.78 1.62 1.19
N PHE A 249 -7.02 1.30 0.83
CA PHE A 249 -7.39 -0.05 0.39
C PHE A 249 -6.69 -0.43 -0.91
N GLU A 250 -6.71 0.43 -1.92
CA GLU A 250 -5.97 0.19 -3.18
C GLU A 250 -4.46 0.02 -2.93
N HIS A 251 -3.90 0.78 -1.98
CA HIS A 251 -2.52 0.65 -1.58
C HIS A 251 -2.24 -0.68 -0.86
N LEU A 252 -3.12 -1.11 0.05
CA LEU A 252 -3.02 -2.42 0.70
C LEU A 252 -3.05 -3.55 -0.33
N VAL A 253 -3.97 -3.48 -1.29
CA VAL A 253 -4.07 -4.48 -2.38
C VAL A 253 -2.79 -4.52 -3.21
N LYS A 254 -2.12 -3.39 -3.43
CA LYS A 254 -0.80 -3.34 -4.10
C LYS A 254 0.28 -4.12 -3.34
N TYR A 255 0.32 -3.98 -2.01
CA TYR A 255 1.25 -4.74 -1.17
C TYR A 255 0.94 -6.23 -1.19
N VAL A 256 -0.34 -6.60 -1.04
CA VAL A 256 -0.81 -8.00 -1.13
C VAL A 256 -0.44 -8.61 -2.48
N ALA A 257 -0.74 -7.91 -3.58
CA ALA A 257 -0.42 -8.37 -4.92
C ALA A 257 1.09 -8.61 -5.12
N THR A 258 1.92 -7.73 -4.56
CA THR A 258 3.39 -7.87 -4.64
C THR A 258 3.89 -9.06 -3.83
N GLU A 259 3.42 -9.25 -2.59
CA GLU A 259 3.83 -10.39 -1.76
C GLU A 259 3.31 -11.72 -2.30
N VAL A 260 2.07 -11.77 -2.81
CA VAL A 260 1.54 -12.96 -3.49
C VAL A 260 2.41 -13.29 -4.70
N ALA A 261 2.78 -12.30 -5.52
CA ALA A 261 3.66 -12.52 -6.65
C ALA A 261 5.03 -13.08 -6.22
N GLU A 262 5.67 -12.47 -5.23
CA GLU A 262 7.00 -12.93 -4.76
C GLU A 262 6.98 -14.32 -4.12
N GLN A 263 5.94 -14.66 -3.36
CA GLN A 263 5.83 -15.98 -2.74
C GLN A 263 5.47 -17.05 -3.78
N LEU A 264 4.57 -16.74 -4.71
CA LEU A 264 4.18 -17.68 -5.76
C LEU A 264 5.35 -17.96 -6.70
N GLU A 265 6.16 -16.94 -7.06
CA GLU A 265 7.39 -17.13 -7.83
C GLU A 265 8.33 -18.15 -7.15
N LYS A 266 8.52 -18.04 -5.82
CA LYS A 266 9.37 -18.96 -5.05
C LYS A 266 8.83 -20.39 -4.99
N CYS A 267 7.50 -20.56 -4.99
CA CYS A 267 6.89 -21.88 -5.00
C CYS A 267 6.94 -22.50 -6.39
N VAL A 268 6.65 -21.73 -7.44
CA VAL A 268 6.70 -22.19 -8.83
C VAL A 268 8.09 -22.72 -9.19
N VAL A 269 9.15 -22.00 -8.81
CA VAL A 269 10.53 -22.42 -9.14
C VAL A 269 10.99 -23.70 -8.41
N LYS A 270 10.26 -24.17 -7.39
CA LYS A 270 10.61 -25.40 -6.64
C LYS A 270 9.93 -26.66 -7.18
N GLN A 271 8.91 -26.52 -8.01
CA GLN A 271 8.11 -27.63 -8.50
C GLN A 271 8.61 -28.15 -9.84
N LYS A 272 8.16 -29.35 -10.22
CA LYS A 272 8.34 -29.92 -11.55
C LYS A 272 7.03 -29.88 -12.31
N TYR A 273 7.13 -29.65 -13.61
CA TYR A 273 5.97 -29.44 -14.47
C TYR A 273 5.97 -30.40 -15.65
N SER A 274 4.81 -30.99 -15.95
CA SER A 274 4.50 -31.54 -17.27
C SER A 274 4.01 -30.44 -18.21
N ARG A 275 3.86 -30.73 -19.50
CA ARG A 275 3.22 -29.81 -20.47
C ARG A 275 1.84 -29.35 -20.03
N LEU A 276 1.03 -30.28 -19.51
CA LEU A 276 -0.33 -30.02 -19.02
C LEU A 276 -0.33 -29.27 -17.69
N GLY A 277 0.63 -29.57 -16.81
CA GLY A 277 0.86 -28.81 -15.58
C GLY A 277 1.23 -27.35 -15.84
N GLY A 278 2.05 -27.08 -16.85
CA GLY A 278 2.36 -25.72 -17.30
C GLY A 278 1.13 -24.95 -17.80
N LEU A 279 0.22 -25.63 -18.52
CA LEU A 279 -1.04 -25.05 -18.98
C LEU A 279 -2.01 -24.77 -17.82
N GLN A 280 -2.10 -25.68 -16.85
CA GLN A 280 -2.91 -25.50 -15.65
C GLN A 280 -2.45 -24.27 -14.86
N VAL A 281 -1.15 -24.15 -14.59
CA VAL A 281 -0.58 -22.99 -13.89
C VAL A 281 -0.82 -21.68 -14.67
N ASP A 282 -0.78 -21.70 -16.01
CA ASP A 282 -1.15 -20.53 -16.81
C ASP A 282 -2.60 -20.12 -16.60
N LYS A 283 -3.53 -21.07 -16.60
CA LYS A 283 -4.94 -20.82 -16.34
C LYS A 283 -5.18 -20.26 -14.93
N GLU A 284 -4.54 -20.85 -13.93
CA GLU A 284 -4.64 -20.40 -12.53
C GLU A 284 -4.12 -18.97 -12.33
N ILE A 285 -2.92 -18.69 -12.85
CA ILE A 285 -2.25 -17.42 -12.63
C ILE A 285 -2.86 -16.33 -13.52
N ARG A 286 -2.94 -16.55 -14.83
CA ARG A 286 -3.35 -15.53 -15.81
C ARG A 286 -4.85 -15.31 -15.81
N SER A 287 -5.65 -16.39 -15.81
CA SER A 287 -7.10 -16.29 -16.00
C SER A 287 -7.88 -16.13 -14.70
N ARG A 288 -7.38 -16.64 -13.57
CA ARG A 288 -8.10 -16.61 -12.29
C ARG A 288 -7.52 -15.58 -11.32
N LEU A 289 -6.25 -15.68 -10.96
CA LEU A 289 -5.63 -14.78 -9.99
C LEU A 289 -5.50 -13.34 -10.51
N LEU A 290 -4.92 -13.17 -11.71
CA LEU A 290 -4.75 -11.83 -12.31
C LEU A 290 -6.09 -11.16 -12.63
N HIS A 291 -7.09 -11.92 -13.11
CA HIS A 291 -8.42 -11.39 -13.36
C HIS A 291 -9.08 -10.90 -12.06
N TYR A 292 -9.03 -11.72 -11.01
CA TYR A 292 -9.57 -11.37 -9.70
C TYR A 292 -8.91 -10.10 -9.13
N LEU A 293 -7.58 -10.06 -9.04
CA LEU A 293 -6.89 -8.91 -8.48
C LEU A 293 -7.13 -7.64 -9.34
N SER A 294 -7.15 -7.76 -10.67
CA SER A 294 -7.44 -6.64 -11.57
C SER A 294 -8.90 -6.17 -11.47
N SER A 295 -9.83 -7.03 -11.05
CA SER A 295 -11.24 -6.64 -10.84
C SER A 295 -11.44 -5.78 -9.60
N ILE A 296 -10.54 -5.86 -8.62
CA ILE A 296 -10.61 -5.10 -7.37
C ILE A 296 -9.86 -3.77 -7.48
N THR A 297 -8.78 -3.73 -8.27
CA THR A 297 -7.95 -2.53 -8.41
C THR A 297 -8.35 -1.68 -9.60
N GLY A 298 -8.35 -0.35 -9.45
CA GLY A 298 -8.52 0.59 -10.56
C GLY A 298 -7.30 0.71 -11.49
N TRP A 299 -6.21 -0.02 -11.23
CA TRP A 299 -4.93 0.08 -11.95
C TRP A 299 -4.42 -1.29 -12.41
N SER A 300 -3.48 -1.29 -13.37
CA SER A 300 -2.97 -2.54 -13.96
C SER A 300 -1.95 -3.22 -13.05
N ILE A 301 -2.29 -4.42 -12.55
CA ILE A 301 -1.43 -5.26 -11.71
C ILE A 301 -0.37 -6.03 -12.53
N ARG A 302 -0.50 -6.04 -13.86
CA ARG A 302 0.35 -6.84 -14.76
C ARG A 302 1.85 -6.63 -14.55
N ASP A 303 2.27 -5.42 -14.20
CA ASP A 303 3.68 -5.11 -13.97
C ASP A 303 4.27 -5.92 -12.81
N LYS A 304 3.52 -6.06 -11.71
CA LYS A 304 3.93 -6.81 -10.52
C LYS A 304 4.04 -8.31 -10.79
N PHE A 305 3.15 -8.83 -11.64
CA PHE A 305 3.15 -10.23 -12.04
C PHE A 305 3.99 -10.51 -13.28
N ALA A 306 4.67 -9.51 -13.86
CA ALA A 306 5.38 -9.65 -15.14
C ALA A 306 6.42 -10.79 -15.11
N ARG A 307 7.15 -10.93 -14.00
CA ARG A 307 8.11 -12.04 -13.82
C ARG A 307 7.43 -13.40 -13.83
N ILE A 308 6.38 -13.59 -13.04
CA ILE A 308 5.64 -14.86 -13.01
C ILE A 308 5.00 -15.15 -14.37
N ILE A 309 4.38 -14.15 -15.01
CA ILE A 309 3.80 -14.32 -16.34
C ILE A 309 4.86 -14.79 -17.34
N GLN A 310 6.09 -14.23 -17.28
CA GLN A 310 7.21 -14.67 -18.10
C GLN A 310 7.66 -16.10 -17.74
N ILE A 311 7.75 -16.47 -16.45
CA ILE A 311 8.05 -17.84 -15.99
C ILE A 311 7.03 -18.83 -16.58
N VAL A 312 5.74 -18.52 -16.44
CA VAL A 312 4.65 -19.36 -16.93
C VAL A 312 4.67 -19.46 -18.45
N THR A 313 4.95 -18.37 -19.17
CA THR A 313 5.14 -18.41 -20.62
C THR A 313 6.27 -19.38 -21.01
N ILE A 314 7.40 -19.38 -20.28
CA ILE A 314 8.49 -20.34 -20.50
C ILE A 314 8.05 -21.78 -20.20
N LEU A 315 7.28 -22.00 -19.14
CA LEU A 315 6.74 -23.31 -18.78
C LEU A 315 5.72 -23.84 -19.80
N ASN A 316 5.07 -22.95 -20.56
CA ASN A 316 4.02 -23.27 -21.52
C ASN A 316 4.54 -23.44 -22.96
N VAL A 317 5.86 -23.33 -23.18
CA VAL A 317 6.48 -23.54 -24.50
C VAL A 317 6.41 -25.02 -24.92
N ASP A 318 6.13 -25.27 -26.20
CA ASP A 318 6.07 -26.61 -26.79
C ASP A 318 7.46 -27.18 -27.11
N SER A 319 8.40 -26.34 -27.56
CA SER A 319 9.76 -26.77 -27.93
C SER A 319 10.85 -25.74 -27.60
N LEU A 320 12.09 -26.20 -27.42
CA LEU A 320 13.24 -25.31 -27.16
C LEU A 320 13.50 -24.30 -28.29
N ASN A 321 13.06 -24.60 -29.53
CA ASN A 321 13.17 -23.68 -30.66
C ASN A 321 12.17 -22.51 -30.54
N GLU A 322 10.93 -22.80 -30.12
CA GLU A 322 9.93 -21.76 -29.86
C GLU A 322 10.39 -20.83 -28.73
N PHE A 323 11.06 -21.37 -27.71
CA PHE A 323 11.68 -20.54 -26.67
C PHE A 323 12.78 -19.61 -27.24
N LEU A 324 13.63 -20.10 -28.14
CA LEU A 324 14.65 -19.28 -28.79
C LEU A 324 14.02 -18.18 -29.66
N ASP A 325 12.92 -18.48 -30.34
CA ASP A 325 12.18 -17.50 -31.13
C ASP A 325 11.58 -16.40 -30.23
N LEU A 326 11.06 -16.76 -29.04
CA LEU A 326 10.56 -15.81 -28.04
C LEU A 326 11.68 -15.00 -27.36
N TRP A 327 12.87 -15.58 -27.21
CA TRP A 327 14.02 -14.93 -26.58
C TRP A 327 14.76 -13.98 -27.53
N ASN A 328 14.78 -14.30 -28.82
CA ASN A 328 15.50 -13.51 -29.81
C ASN A 328 14.71 -12.24 -30.18
N PRO A 329 15.26 -11.04 -29.91
CA PRO A 329 14.60 -9.78 -30.27
C PRO A 329 14.42 -9.59 -31.78
N ALA A 330 15.09 -10.38 -32.61
CA ALA A 330 14.96 -10.37 -34.08
C ALA A 330 13.67 -11.03 -34.61
N SER A 331 12.92 -11.75 -33.78
CA SER A 331 11.72 -12.50 -34.17
C SER A 331 10.43 -11.64 -34.21
N GLY A 332 10.53 -10.33 -33.97
CA GLY A 332 9.39 -9.40 -34.01
C GLY A 332 8.52 -9.36 -32.75
N ILE A 333 8.71 -10.29 -31.80
CA ILE A 333 8.06 -10.31 -30.49
C ILE A 333 9.04 -9.74 -29.45
N SER A 334 9.04 -8.42 -29.26
CA SER A 334 9.88 -7.78 -28.23
C SER A 334 9.19 -7.87 -26.87
N LEU A 335 9.33 -9.02 -26.19
CA LEU A 335 9.08 -9.07 -24.76
C LEU A 335 10.28 -8.44 -24.03
N SER A 336 10.03 -7.44 -23.19
CA SER A 336 11.02 -6.93 -22.25
C SER A 336 11.21 -7.94 -21.11
N TRP A 337 12.09 -8.92 -21.35
CA TRP A 337 12.43 -9.96 -20.38
C TRP A 337 12.99 -9.33 -19.09
N ARG A 338 12.34 -9.62 -17.96
CA ARG A 338 12.81 -9.29 -16.60
C ARG A 338 13.58 -10.45 -15.97
N ILE A 339 13.71 -11.55 -16.71
CA ILE A 339 14.35 -12.80 -16.31
C ILE A 339 15.72 -12.84 -16.98
N THR A 340 16.74 -13.21 -16.22
CA THR A 340 18.11 -13.38 -16.72
C THR A 340 18.27 -14.69 -17.51
N PRO A 341 19.25 -14.79 -18.43
CA PRO A 341 19.53 -16.04 -19.15
C PRO A 341 19.77 -17.25 -18.21
N SER A 342 20.37 -17.02 -17.04
CA SER A 342 20.57 -18.05 -16.02
C SER A 342 19.26 -18.53 -15.40
N GLU A 343 18.35 -17.62 -15.06
CA GLU A 343 17.04 -17.96 -14.50
C GLU A 343 16.20 -18.69 -15.55
N ALA A 344 16.23 -18.26 -16.81
CA ALA A 344 15.51 -18.93 -17.90
C ALA A 344 15.93 -20.40 -18.06
N ARG A 345 17.23 -20.70 -17.94
CA ARG A 345 17.73 -22.10 -17.94
C ARG A 345 17.23 -22.90 -16.73
N LEU A 346 17.15 -22.28 -15.55
CA LEU A 346 16.61 -22.93 -14.35
C LEU A 346 15.12 -23.25 -14.52
N ILE A 347 14.35 -22.32 -15.08
CA ILE A 347 12.91 -22.50 -15.33
C ILE A 347 12.66 -23.59 -16.37
N LEU A 348 13.43 -23.61 -17.47
CA LEU A 348 13.35 -24.69 -18.47
C LEU A 348 13.70 -26.05 -17.87
N ALA A 349 14.59 -26.11 -16.87
CA ALA A 349 14.93 -27.34 -16.18
C ALA A 349 13.83 -27.86 -15.24
N LEU A 350 12.77 -27.07 -14.98
CA LEU A 350 11.61 -27.52 -14.21
C LEU A 350 10.66 -28.38 -15.04
N ARG A 351 10.71 -28.31 -16.37
CA ARG A 351 9.94 -29.17 -17.27
C ARG A 351 10.59 -30.56 -17.33
N THR A 352 9.83 -31.60 -17.03
CA THR A 352 10.29 -32.99 -17.08
C THR A 352 10.61 -33.48 -18.49
N ASP A 353 10.06 -32.80 -19.50
CA ASP A 353 10.20 -33.13 -20.92
C ASP A 353 11.55 -32.71 -21.52
N PHE A 354 12.23 -31.71 -20.95
CA PHE A 354 13.45 -31.13 -21.52
C PHE A 354 14.72 -31.73 -20.92
N ARG A 355 15.64 -32.15 -21.80
CA ARG A 355 16.94 -32.69 -21.38
C ARG A 355 17.88 -31.58 -20.92
N SER A 356 18.51 -31.76 -19.77
CA SER A 356 19.44 -30.76 -19.20
C SER A 356 20.62 -30.41 -20.13
N ASP A 357 21.02 -31.33 -21.01
CA ASP A 357 22.10 -31.09 -21.98
C ASP A 357 21.69 -30.17 -23.13
N GLU A 358 20.41 -30.20 -23.53
CA GLU A 358 19.87 -29.35 -24.58
C GLU A 358 19.68 -27.92 -24.07
N ILE A 359 19.26 -27.77 -22.81
CA ILE A 359 19.12 -26.47 -22.13
C ILE A 359 20.48 -25.76 -22.00
N LYS A 360 21.56 -26.50 -21.71
CA LYS A 360 22.92 -25.93 -21.62
C LYS A 360 23.48 -25.47 -22.97
N ARG A 361 23.01 -26.06 -24.08
CA ARG A 361 23.44 -25.71 -25.44
C ARG A 361 22.74 -24.47 -26.00
N LEU A 362 21.71 -23.94 -25.31
CA LEU A 362 21.03 -22.71 -25.70
C LEU A 362 21.95 -21.50 -25.58
N LYS A 363 22.09 -20.78 -26.71
CA LYS A 363 22.75 -19.47 -26.77
C LYS A 363 21.71 -18.39 -26.47
N LEU A 364 21.66 -17.95 -25.21
CA LEU A 364 20.75 -16.95 -24.66
C LEU A 364 21.46 -15.64 -24.35
#